data_AF-A0A358DJU3-F1
#
_entry.id   AF-A0A358DJU3-F1
#
_cell.length_a   1.000
_cell.length_b   1.000
_cell.length_c   1.000
_cell.angle_alpha   90.00
_cell.angle_beta   90.00
_cell.angle_gamma   90.00
#
_symmetry.space_group_name_H-M   'P 1'
#
loop_
_entity.id
_entity.type
_entity.pdbx_description
1 polymer ?
#
loop_
_entity_poly.entity_id
_entity_poly.type
_entity_poly.pdbx_seq_one_letter_code
_entity_poly.pdbx_strand_id
1 'polypeptide(L)' 'IMIALKYDPVNKVNAIKKLIRISSPGLRRYTGYKNMPRVLNGLGIAILSTSKGVMTDKEAAVQKIG' A
#
# COMPACT_ATOMS: atom_id res chain seq x y z
N ILE A 1 -19.23 -0.76 7.91
CA ILE A 1 -18.18 -1.82 7.98
C ILE A 1 -17.56 -1.72 9.36
N MET A 2 -17.55 -2.81 10.12
CA MET A 2 -16.86 -2.88 11.42
C MET A 2 -15.47 -3.48 11.21
N ILE A 3 -14.43 -2.82 11.70
CA ILE A 3 -13.03 -3.25 11.52
C ILE A 3 -12.38 -3.37 12.90
N ALA A 4 -11.87 -4.56 13.22
CA ALA A 4 -11.08 -4.80 14.42
C ALA A 4 -9.59 -4.55 14.15
N LEU A 5 -8.93 -3.77 15.00
CA LEU A 5 -7.50 -3.48 14.88
C LEU A 5 -6.65 -4.60 15.51
N LYS A 6 -5.51 -4.89 14.89
CA LYS A 6 -4.56 -5.90 15.37
C LYS A 6 -3.48 -5.25 16.24
N TYR A 7 -3.24 -5.86 17.40
CA TYR A 7 -2.18 -5.51 18.35
C TYR A 7 -1.37 -6.75 18.74
N ASP A 8 -0.14 -6.53 19.20
CA ASP A 8 0.69 -7.57 19.80
C ASP A 8 0.02 -8.12 21.09
N PRO A 9 -0.05 -9.44 21.28
CA PRO A 9 -0.78 -10.02 22.41
C PRO A 9 -0.15 -9.69 23.77
N VAL A 10 1.19 -9.56 23.81
CA VAL A 10 1.96 -9.40 25.05
C VAL A 10 2.14 -7.92 25.37
N ASN A 11 2.74 -7.17 24.46
CA ASN A 11 3.17 -5.79 24.69
C ASN A 11 2.13 -4.75 24.23
N LYS A 12 1.02 -5.20 23.61
CA LYS A 12 -0.06 -4.34 23.07
C LYS A 12 0.41 -3.32 22.02
N VAL A 13 1.54 -3.59 21.37
CA VAL A 13 2.08 -2.73 20.30
C VAL A 13 1.18 -2.82 19.06
N ASN A 14 0.95 -1.69 18.40
CA ASN A 14 0.15 -1.58 17.19
C ASN A 14 0.81 -2.26 15.97
N ALA A 15 0.02 -3.02 15.20
CA ALA A 15 0.51 -3.65 13.96
C ALA A 15 0.74 -2.63 12.82
N ILE A 16 -0.09 -1.58 12.75
CA ILE A 16 0.03 -0.52 11.74
C ILE A 16 0.73 0.69 12.37
N LYS A 17 1.96 0.97 11.94
CA LYS A 17 2.75 2.11 12.46
C LYS A 17 2.45 3.43 11.75
N LYS A 18 2.15 3.39 10.45
CA LYS A 18 1.90 4.58 9.64
C LYS A 18 1.00 4.22 8.46
N LEU A 19 0.05 5.08 8.15
CA LEU A 19 -0.81 4.99 6.97
C LEU A 19 -0.87 6.38 6.32
N ILE A 20 -0.58 6.46 5.03
CA ILE A 20 -0.51 7.72 4.28
C ILE A 20 -1.24 7.53 2.96
N ARG A 21 -2.07 8.52 2.60
CA ARG A 21 -2.71 8.58 1.28
C ARG A 21 -1.84 9.39 0.32
N ILE A 22 -1.42 8.76 -0.79
CA ILE A 22 -0.54 9.38 -1.79
C ILE A 22 -1.31 10.07 -2.92
N SER A 23 -2.39 9.46 -3.41
CA SER A 23 -3.24 10.03 -4.46
C SER A 23 -4.50 10.62 -3.84
N SER A 24 -4.69 11.94 -3.96
CA SER A 24 -5.81 12.71 -3.39
C SER A 24 -6.63 13.41 -4.48
N PRO A 25 -7.90 13.81 -4.24
CA PRO A 25 -8.73 14.43 -5.27
C PRO A 25 -8.13 15.69 -5.90
N GLY A 26 -7.40 16.51 -5.14
CA GLY A 26 -6.76 17.73 -5.63
C GLY A 26 -5.48 17.48 -6.45
N LEU A 27 -4.85 16.31 -6.30
CA LEU A 27 -3.72 15.90 -7.14
C LEU A 27 -3.65 14.38 -7.21
N ARG A 28 -4.06 13.82 -8.36
CA ARG A 28 -3.94 12.39 -8.62
C ARG A 28 -2.51 12.03 -8.97
N ARG A 29 -1.99 11.00 -8.32
CA ARG A 29 -0.67 10.43 -8.62
C ARG A 29 -0.85 9.05 -9.26
N TYR A 30 -0.27 8.88 -10.44
CA TYR A 30 -0.23 7.62 -11.19
C TYR A 30 1.23 7.23 -11.41
N THR A 31 1.52 5.93 -11.47
CA THR A 31 2.88 5.44 -11.68
C THR A 31 2.85 4.09 -12.37
N GLY A 32 3.71 3.90 -13.37
CA GLY A 32 3.90 2.60 -14.02
C GLY A 32 4.75 1.65 -13.16
N TYR A 33 4.70 0.36 -13.49
CA TYR A 33 5.39 -0.69 -12.72
C TYR A 33 6.89 -0.49 -12.49
N LYS A 34 7.58 0.23 -13.39
CA LYS A 34 9.03 0.51 -13.29
C LYS A 34 9.38 1.62 -12.30
N ASN A 35 8.47 2.58 -12.11
CA ASN A 35 8.72 3.80 -11.35
C ASN A 35 7.92 3.83 -10.03
N MET A 36 7.43 2.68 -9.61
CA MET A 36 6.60 2.56 -8.42
C MET A 36 7.46 2.80 -7.17
N PRO A 37 7.00 3.63 -6.21
CA PRO A 37 7.80 3.93 -5.02
C PRO A 37 7.93 2.71 -4.11
N ARG A 38 9.13 2.45 -3.61
CA ARG A 38 9.37 1.43 -2.58
C ARG A 38 9.05 1.98 -1.20
N VAL A 39 8.11 1.35 -0.49
CA VAL A 39 7.76 1.74 0.89
C VAL A 39 8.71 1.04 1.87
N LEU A 40 9.43 1.82 2.69
CA LEU A 40 10.36 1.32 3.71
C LEU A 40 11.31 0.23 3.16
N ASN A 41 11.94 0.48 2.01
CA ASN A 41 12.83 -0.47 1.33
C ASN A 41 12.22 -1.88 1.09
N GLY A 42 10.90 -1.97 0.93
CA GLY A 42 10.17 -3.22 0.66
C GLY A 42 9.58 -3.92 1.89
N LEU A 43 9.79 -3.34 3.08
CA LEU A 43 9.16 -3.77 4.34
C LEU A 43 7.73 -3.25 4.48
N GLY A 44 7.39 -2.15 3.79
CA GLY A 44 6.04 -1.64 3.72
C GLY A 44 5.26 -2.21 2.53
N ILE A 45 4.00 -1.81 2.43
CA ILE A 45 3.11 -2.15 1.33
C ILE A 45 2.59 -0.85 0.73
N ALA A 46 2.60 -0.74 -0.59
CA ALA A 46 1.83 0.27 -1.31
C ALA A 46 0.62 -0.39 -1.96
N ILE A 47 -0.55 0.27 -1.83
CA ILE A 47 -1.81 -0.19 -2.43
C ILE A 47 -2.05 0.63 -3.70
N LEU A 48 -2.27 -0.06 -4.82
CA LEU A 48 -2.49 0.56 -6.11
C LEU A 48 -3.82 0.16 -6.70
N SER A 49 -4.49 1.14 -7.30
CA SER A 49 -5.60 0.89 -8.21
C SER A 49 -5.00 0.69 -9.60
N THR A 50 -5.18 -0.51 -10.15
CA THR A 50 -4.71 -0.86 -11.50
C THR A 50 -5.89 -1.18 -12.40
N SER A 51 -5.65 -1.37 -13.71
CA SER A 51 -6.67 -1.81 -14.66
C SER A 51 -7.25 -3.20 -14.38
N LYS A 52 -6.60 -4.00 -13.52
CA LYS A 52 -7.07 -5.34 -13.09
C LYS A 52 -7.60 -5.36 -11.66
N GLY A 53 -7.85 -4.20 -11.07
CA GLY A 53 -8.34 -4.05 -9.70
C GLY A 53 -7.29 -3.51 -8.73
N VAL A 54 -7.62 -3.56 -7.43
CA VAL A 54 -6.76 -3.08 -6.36
C VAL A 54 -5.79 -4.17 -5.95
N MET A 55 -4.48 -3.88 -5.96
CA MET A 55 -3.43 -4.84 -5.62
C MET A 55 -2.24 -4.17 -4.93
N THR A 56 -1.31 -4.98 -4.43
CA THR A 56 -0.07 -4.49 -3.82
C THR A 56 0.99 -4.12 -4.86
N ASP A 57 1.96 -3.29 -4.47
CA ASP A 57 3.11 -2.93 -5.31
C ASP A 57 3.90 -4.15 -5.80
N LYS A 58 4.04 -5.17 -4.96
CA LYS A 58 4.74 -6.41 -5.30
C LYS A 58 4.01 -7.18 -6.40
N GLU A 59 2.69 -7.35 -6.25
CA GLU A 59 1.86 -8.03 -7.26
C GLU A 59 1.84 -7.25 -8.58
N ALA A 60 1.70 -5.94 -8.51
CA ALA A 60 1.71 -5.06 -9.67
C ALA A 60 3.05 -5.13 -10.43
N ALA A 61 4.18 -5.16 -9.71
CA ALA A 61 5.51 -5.30 -10.30
C ALA A 61 5.69 -6.66 -11.02
N VAL A 62 5.23 -7.76 -10.41
CA VAL A 62 5.28 -9.10 -11.03
C VAL A 62 4.45 -9.15 -12.30
N GLN A 63 3.25 -8.58 -12.27
CA GLN A 63 2.35 -8.54 -13.43
C GLN A 63 2.75 -7.48 -14.46
N LYS A 64 3.72 -6.62 -14.15
CA LYS A 64 4.18 -5.47 -14.97
C LYS A 64 3.04 -4.50 -15.29
N ILE A 65 2.22 -4.18 -14.30
CA ILE A 65 1.06 -3.29 -14.40
C ILE A 65 1.25 -2.10 -13.45
N GLY A 66 0.86 -0.90 -13.89
CA GLY A 66 0.84 0.32 -13.10
C GLY A 66 0.24 1.46 -13.90
#